data_AF-A0A940E6Z1-F1
#
_entry.id   AF-A0A940E6Z1-F1
#
_cell.length_a   1.000
_cell.length_b   1.000
_cell.length_c   1.000
_cell.angle_alpha   90.00
_cell.angle_beta   90.00
_cell.angle_gamma   90.00
#
_symmetry.space_group_name_H-M   'P 1'
#
loop_
_entity.id
_entity.type
_entity.pdbx_description
1 polymer ?
#
loop_
_entity_poly.entity_id
_entity_poly.type
_entity_poly.pdbx_seq_one_letter_code
_entity_poly.pdbx_strand_id
1 'polypeptide(L)' 'MDMKLKFAAVGAFALILTACAQQEEPTPVFVQPSYDKAGTPSCPGGYELATTEAGQTVCNPVQ' A
#
# COMPACT_ATOMS: atom_id res chain seq x y z
N MET A 1 -3.67 44.00 -2.55
CA MET A 1 -3.73 42.59 -2.12
C MET A 1 -2.87 42.45 -0.88
N ASP A 2 -3.50 42.54 0.28
CA ASP A 2 -2.85 42.52 1.59
C ASP A 2 -2.05 41.23 1.80
N MET A 3 -0.76 41.36 2.12
CA MET A 3 0.20 40.25 2.31
C MET A 3 -0.33 39.17 3.28
N LYS A 4 -1.13 39.57 4.28
CA LYS A 4 -1.79 38.68 5.25
C LYS A 4 -2.77 37.70 4.61
N LEU A 5 -3.48 38.11 3.56
CA LEU A 5 -4.42 37.24 2.85
C LEU A 5 -3.70 36.12 2.10
N LYS A 6 -2.48 36.42 1.60
CA LYS A 6 -1.64 35.46 0.88
C LYS A 6 -1.09 34.38 1.82
N PHE A 7 -0.71 34.75 3.05
CA PHE A 7 -0.28 33.79 4.07
C PHE A 7 -1.41 32.86 4.54
N ALA A 8 -2.62 33.38 4.70
CA ALA A 8 -3.78 32.57 5.05
C ALA A 8 -4.10 31.52 3.97
N ALA A 9 -4.01 31.91 2.69
CA ALA A 9 -4.20 30.98 1.57
C ALA A 9 -3.14 29.87 1.58
N VAL A 10 -1.85 30.21 1.70
CA VAL A 10 -0.75 29.21 1.70
C VAL A 10 -0.87 28.23 2.88
N GLY A 11 -1.29 28.70 4.06
CA GLY A 11 -1.52 27.84 5.22
C GLY A 11 -2.64 26.81 5.00
N ALA A 12 -3.73 27.20 4.33
CA ALA A 12 -4.83 26.29 4.03
C ALA A 12 -4.42 25.17 3.04
N PHE A 13 -3.63 25.49 2.02
CA PHE A 13 -3.13 24.47 1.08
C PHE A 13 -2.15 23.49 1.74
N ALA A 14 -1.30 23.97 2.65
CA ALA A 14 -0.35 23.12 3.37
C ALA A 14 -1.05 22.05 4.22
N LEU A 15 -2.16 22.41 4.89
CA LEU A 15 -2.93 21.48 5.73
C LEU A 15 -3.60 20.35 4.93
N ILE A 16 -4.06 20.64 3.70
CA ILE A 16 -4.70 19.65 2.82
C ILE A 16 -3.66 18.67 2.25
N LEU A 17 -2.47 19.16 1.90
CA LEU A 17 -1.37 18.32 1.39
C LEU A 17 -0.87 17.33 2.46
N THR A 18 -0.76 17.75 3.72
CA THR A 18 -0.39 16.82 4.81
C THR A 18 -1.45 15.76 5.07
N ALA A 19 -2.74 16.04 4.82
CA ALA A 19 -3.78 15.05 5.00
C ALA A 19 -3.69 13.89 3.97
N CYS A 20 -3.21 14.16 2.75
CA CYS A 20 -2.93 13.09 1.78
C CYS A 20 -1.66 12.29 2.10
N ALA A 21 -0.66 12.90 2.75
CA ALA A 21 0.58 12.21 3.13
C ALA A 21 0.40 11.28 4.35
N GLN A 22 -0.66 11.46 5.13
CA GLN A 22 -0.96 10.64 6.30
C GLN A 22 -1.82 9.41 5.97
N GLN A 23 -2.07 9.16 4.68
CA GLN A 23 -2.80 7.97 4.25
C GLN A 23 -1.86 6.78 4.39
N GLU A 24 -1.99 6.06 5.50
CA GLU A 24 -1.32 4.78 5.73
C GLU A 24 -1.59 3.90 4.51
N GLU A 25 -0.53 3.51 3.81
CA GLU A 25 -0.65 2.62 2.66
C GLU A 25 -1.38 1.36 3.12
N PRO A 26 -2.51 0.99 2.50
CA PRO A 26 -3.25 -0.21 2.89
C PRO A 26 -2.26 -1.38 2.91
N THR A 27 -2.08 -1.98 4.08
CA THR A 27 -1.17 -3.12 4.20
C THR A 27 -1.68 -4.20 3.24
N PRO A 28 -0.88 -4.61 2.24
CA PRO A 28 -1.33 -5.57 1.26
C PRO A 28 -1.75 -6.85 1.98
N VAL A 29 -3.00 -7.27 1.75
CA VAL A 29 -3.52 -8.49 2.36
C VAL A 29 -2.86 -9.66 1.62
N PHE A 30 -1.82 -10.20 2.25
CA PHE A 30 -1.18 -11.43 1.80
C PHE A 30 -2.15 -12.60 1.96
N VAL A 31 -2.25 -13.41 0.90
CA VAL A 31 -3.06 -14.63 0.92
C VAL A 31 -2.16 -15.85 1.03
N GLN A 32 -2.69 -16.93 1.57
CA GLN A 32 -1.94 -18.19 1.65
C GLN A 32 -1.95 -18.88 0.28
N PRO A 33 -0.80 -19.35 -0.23
CA PRO A 33 -0.73 -20.09 -1.48
C PRO A 33 -1.41 -21.46 -1.36
N SER A 34 -2.00 -21.92 -2.45
CA SER A 34 -2.46 -23.30 -2.58
C SER A 34 -1.31 -24.20 -3.03
N TYR A 35 -1.23 -25.39 -2.45
CA TYR A 35 -0.21 -26.37 -2.78
C TYR A 35 -0.84 -27.55 -3.53
N ASP A 36 -0.22 -27.96 -4.62
CA ASP A 36 -0.55 -29.22 -5.28
C ASP A 36 -0.03 -30.42 -4.46
N LYS A 37 -0.28 -31.65 -4.96
CA LYS A 37 0.18 -32.87 -4.28
C LYS A 37 1.70 -33.04 -4.28
N ALA A 38 2.41 -32.35 -5.17
CA ALA A 38 3.87 -32.34 -5.23
C ALA A 38 4.47 -31.26 -4.32
N GLY A 39 3.65 -30.40 -3.70
CA GLY A 39 4.10 -29.30 -2.86
C GLY A 39 4.46 -28.04 -3.64
N THR A 40 4.05 -27.92 -4.91
CA THR A 40 4.26 -26.71 -5.71
C THR A 40 3.28 -25.62 -5.26
N PRO A 41 3.75 -24.44 -4.84
CA PRO A 41 2.87 -23.34 -4.47
C PRO A 41 2.26 -22.69 -5.71
N SER A 42 1.03 -22.18 -5.57
CA SER A 42 0.30 -21.46 -6.61
C SER A 42 -0.58 -20.38 -5.99
N CYS A 43 -0.80 -19.29 -6.73
CA CYS A 43 -1.62 -18.16 -6.28
C CYS A 43 -2.88 -18.01 -7.15
N PRO A 44 -3.98 -17.50 -6.57
CA PRO A 44 -5.16 -17.13 -7.35
C PRO A 44 -4.83 -15.99 -8.33
N GLY A 45 -5.62 -15.86 -9.40
CA GLY A 45 -5.41 -14.83 -10.41
C GLY A 45 -5.40 -13.42 -9.82
N GLY A 46 -4.43 -12.60 -10.23
CA GLY A 46 -4.19 -11.27 -9.64
C GLY A 46 -3.23 -11.27 -8.45
N TYR A 47 -2.62 -12.41 -8.11
CA TYR A 47 -1.59 -12.53 -7.08
C TYR A 47 -0.36 -13.29 -7.60
N GLU A 48 0.81 -12.90 -7.11
CA GLU A 48 2.10 -13.53 -7.40
C GLU A 48 2.72 -14.14 -6.14
N LEU A 49 3.52 -15.19 -6.33
CA LEU A 49 4.27 -15.79 -5.24
C LEU A 49 5.37 -14.84 -4.77
N ALA A 50 5.38 -14.58 -3.47
CA ALA A 50 6.39 -13.75 -2.81
C ALA A 50 6.84 -14.40 -1.49
N THR A 51 7.93 -13.89 -0.95
CA THR A 51 8.45 -14.30 0.36
C THR A 51 8.44 -13.09 1.28
N THR A 52 7.82 -13.21 2.46
CA THR A 52 7.84 -12.15 3.47
C THR A 52 9.22 -12.02 4.10
N GLU A 53 9.47 -10.93 4.82
CA GLU A 53 10.71 -10.68 5.55
C GLU A 53 11.00 -11.77 6.61
N ALA A 54 9.94 -12.42 7.10
CA ALA A 54 10.00 -13.55 8.02
C ALA A 54 10.25 -14.90 7.33
N GLY A 55 10.43 -14.93 6.01
CA GLY A 55 10.70 -16.14 5.22
C GLY A 55 9.46 -16.96 4.87
N GLN A 56 8.25 -16.41 5.00
CA GLN A 56 7.01 -17.13 4.68
C GLN A 56 6.64 -16.95 3.20
N THR A 57 6.34 -18.06 2.51
CA THR A 57 5.77 -18.04 1.15
C THR A 57 4.33 -17.56 1.20
N VAL A 58 4.03 -16.46 0.50
CA VAL A 58 2.72 -15.81 0.44
C VAL A 58 2.33 -15.47 -0.99
N CYS A 59 1.05 -15.21 -1.20
CA CYS A 59 0.52 -14.61 -2.43
C CYS A 59 0.38 -13.10 -2.23
N ASN A 60 1.19 -12.32 -2.96
CA ASN A 60 1.17 -10.86 -2.97
C ASN A 60 0.29 -10.36 -4.12
N PRO A 61 -0.63 -9.39 -3.92
CA PRO A 61 -1.39 -8.82 -5.03
C PRO A 61 -0.44 -8.27 -6.09
N VAL A 62 -0.73 -8.53 -7.36
CA VAL A 62 -0.06 -7.86 -8.48
C VAL A 62 -0.59 -6.44 -8.48
N GLN A 63 0.25 -5.48 -8.06
CA GLN A 63 -0.09 -4.06 -8.07
C GLN A 63 -0.06 -3.46 -9.47
#